data_AF-A0A7S3BM55-F1
#
_entry.id   AF-A0A7S3BM55-F1
#
_cell.length_a   1.000
_cell.length_b   1.000
_cell.length_c   1.000
_cell.angle_alpha   90.00
_cell.angle_beta   90.00
_cell.angle_gamma   90.00
#
_symmetry.space_group_name_H-M   'P 1'
#
loop_
_entity.id
_entity.type
_entity.pdbx_description
1 polymer ?
#
loop_
_entity_poly.entity_id
_entity_poly.type
_entity_poly.pdbx_seq_one_letter_code
_entity_poly.pdbx_strand_id
1 'polypeptide(L)'
;MTDEYVLEAADSVLGCLRAANATVRWLFLHSGAAAVHKKRREAVLRGLREKRLPDDAVLFTLMDCARLENALREALGRLLESRGGEWERERAQAQARMAELGQFFEGGTVLGKDVKDANLSRYFAKMASSVGDLDLDKPVAAGRKIQLLSAALEEVEHFHQMEASLLCRQHLEETRRHLGRMVRVANVQRGALVALSVVGDASYAWGLLEPSTPRLHELVRRDPTSTTALRCLFLKVRSVLEAPLLRGAQCEHPDLYSTTEYYSGELAAYV
;
A
#
# COMPACT_ATOMS: atom_id res chain seq x y z
N MET A 1 -10.14 2.81 -2.87
CA MET A 1 -9.24 1.72 -2.42
C MET A 1 -9.16 1.83 -0.91
N THR A 2 -9.51 0.76 -0.18
CA THR A 2 -9.56 0.76 1.29
C THR A 2 -8.22 0.37 1.88
N ASP A 3 -7.94 0.83 3.10
CA ASP A 3 -6.67 0.57 3.76
C ASP A 3 -6.52 -0.93 4.12
N GLU A 4 -7.61 -1.61 4.48
CA GLU A 4 -7.63 -3.08 4.68
C GLU A 4 -7.24 -3.86 3.42
N TYR A 5 -7.72 -3.44 2.25
CA TYR A 5 -7.34 -4.09 0.98
C TYR A 5 -5.86 -3.91 0.68
N VAL A 6 -5.28 -2.74 0.99
CA VAL A 6 -3.85 -2.48 0.78
C VAL A 6 -3.00 -3.33 1.70
N LEU A 7 -3.39 -3.49 2.97
CA LEU A 7 -2.69 -4.37 3.91
C LEU A 7 -2.64 -5.84 3.45
N GLU A 8 -3.59 -6.28 2.63
CA GLU A 8 -3.68 -7.66 2.13
C GLU A 8 -3.06 -7.85 0.74
N ALA A 9 -3.23 -6.87 -0.15
CA ALA A 9 -2.94 -7.03 -1.58
C ALA A 9 -1.82 -6.11 -2.10
N ALA A 10 -1.16 -5.30 -1.25
CA ALA A 10 -0.15 -4.33 -1.69
C ALA A 10 0.91 -4.92 -2.63
N ASP A 11 1.46 -6.10 -2.31
CA ASP A 11 2.49 -6.74 -3.13
C ASP A 11 1.96 -7.18 -4.51
N SER A 12 0.73 -7.68 -4.55
CA SER A 12 0.06 -8.06 -5.79
C SER A 12 -0.23 -6.84 -6.66
N VAL A 13 -0.75 -5.76 -6.06
CA VAL A 13 -1.00 -4.49 -6.75
C VAL A 13 0.31 -3.88 -7.26
N LEU A 14 1.38 -3.90 -6.46
CA LEU A 14 2.72 -3.46 -6.90
C LEU A 14 3.26 -4.31 -8.04
N GLY A 15 3.04 -5.64 -8.00
CA GLY A 15 3.39 -6.55 -9.09
C GLY A 15 2.66 -6.21 -10.39
N CYS A 16 1.35 -5.96 -10.30
CA CYS A 16 0.53 -5.52 -11.43
C CYS A 16 1.02 -4.18 -12.00
N LEU A 17 1.24 -3.18 -11.14
CA LEU A 17 1.78 -1.88 -11.53
C LEU A 17 3.14 -1.99 -12.20
N ARG A 18 4.01 -2.90 -11.73
CA ARG A 18 5.32 -3.16 -12.35
C ARG A 18 5.16 -3.67 -13.78
N ALA A 19 4.33 -4.68 -14.00
CA ALA A 19 4.09 -5.23 -15.32
C ALA A 19 3.42 -4.21 -16.26
N ALA A 20 2.43 -3.47 -15.75
CA ALA A 20 1.71 -2.46 -16.50
C ALA A 20 2.64 -1.32 -16.93
N ASN A 21 3.43 -0.75 -16.01
CA ASN A 21 4.37 0.33 -16.33
C ASN A 21 5.47 -0.11 -17.32
N ALA A 22 6.01 -1.33 -17.17
CA ALA A 22 6.96 -1.85 -18.14
C ALA A 22 6.36 -1.95 -19.55
N THR A 23 5.12 -2.43 -19.64
CA THR A 23 4.40 -2.58 -20.90
C THR A 23 4.09 -1.22 -21.53
N VAL A 24 3.54 -0.28 -20.75
CA VAL A 24 3.23 1.08 -21.21
C VAL A 24 4.48 1.79 -21.68
N ARG A 25 5.59 1.71 -20.92
CA ARG A 25 6.89 2.28 -21.29
C ARG A 25 7.37 1.74 -22.62
N TRP A 26 7.33 0.42 -22.80
CA TRP A 26 7.75 -0.20 -24.05
C TRP A 26 6.88 0.26 -25.23
N LEU A 27 5.56 0.30 -25.05
CA LEU A 27 4.62 0.75 -26.08
C LEU A 27 4.83 2.21 -26.44
N PHE A 28 4.97 3.13 -25.47
CA PHE A 28 5.19 4.55 -25.74
C PHE A 28 6.48 4.78 -26.54
N LEU A 29 7.58 4.14 -26.14
CA LEU A 29 8.88 4.27 -26.82
C LEU A 29 8.88 3.72 -28.25
N HIS A 30 8.07 2.69 -28.54
CA HIS A 30 8.09 2.01 -29.83
C HIS A 30 6.91 2.38 -30.75
N SER A 31 5.87 3.04 -30.25
CA SER A 31 4.73 3.52 -31.06
C SER A 31 4.80 5.03 -31.37
N GLY A 32 5.46 5.80 -30.51
CA GLY A 32 5.58 7.25 -30.61
C GLY A 32 6.28 7.73 -31.89
N ALA A 33 6.03 8.98 -32.27
CA ALA A 33 6.67 9.60 -33.43
C ALA A 33 8.20 9.65 -33.31
N ALA A 34 8.72 9.72 -32.09
CA ALA A 34 10.15 9.73 -31.77
C ALA A 34 10.82 8.34 -31.80
N ALA A 35 10.10 7.27 -32.18
CA ALA A 35 10.68 5.93 -32.21
C ALA A 35 11.83 5.83 -33.23
N VAL A 36 13.01 5.44 -32.75
CA VAL A 36 14.26 5.37 -33.54
C VAL A 36 14.14 4.45 -34.76
N HIS A 37 13.36 3.36 -34.66
CA HIS A 37 13.27 2.33 -35.70
C HIS A 37 11.89 2.28 -36.36
N LYS A 38 11.77 2.88 -37.55
CA LYS A 38 10.52 2.95 -38.34
C LYS A 38 9.86 1.58 -38.58
N LYS A 39 10.64 0.55 -38.98
CA LYS A 39 10.12 -0.81 -39.20
C LYS A 39 9.53 -1.44 -37.93
N ARG A 40 10.18 -1.23 -36.77
CA ARG A 40 9.67 -1.72 -35.47
C ARG A 40 8.39 -0.98 -35.09
N ARG A 41 8.36 0.34 -35.26
CA ARG A 41 7.16 1.15 -35.02
C ARG A 41 5.97 0.68 -35.86
N GLU A 42 6.17 0.45 -37.15
CA GLU A 42 5.11 -0.07 -38.04
C GLU A 42 4.62 -1.45 -37.61
N ALA A 43 5.50 -2.35 -37.18
CA ALA A 43 5.11 -3.66 -36.67
C ALA A 43 4.28 -3.56 -35.37
N VAL A 44 4.67 -2.68 -34.45
CA VAL A 44 3.91 -2.43 -33.21
C VAL A 44 2.54 -1.84 -33.51
N LEU A 45 2.48 -0.79 -34.34
CA LEU A 45 1.22 -0.16 -34.72
C LEU A 45 0.29 -1.15 -35.46
N ARG A 46 0.85 -2.04 -36.29
CA ARG A 46 0.09 -3.10 -36.94
C ARG A 46 -0.51 -4.07 -35.92
N GLY A 47 0.29 -4.54 -34.96
CA GLY A 47 -0.20 -5.43 -33.91
C GLY A 47 -1.32 -4.81 -33.07
N LEU A 48 -1.22 -3.51 -32.75
CA LEU A 48 -2.28 -2.77 -32.04
C LEU A 48 -3.57 -2.70 -32.87
N ARG A 49 -3.46 -2.45 -34.18
CA ARG A 49 -4.60 -2.42 -35.12
C ARG A 49 -5.23 -3.80 -35.32
N GLU A 50 -4.44 -4.86 -35.44
CA GLU A 50 -4.92 -6.25 -35.54
C GLU A 50 -5.75 -6.65 -34.31
N LYS A 51 -5.36 -6.16 -33.13
CA LYS A 51 -6.09 -6.33 -31.87
C LYS A 51 -7.29 -5.39 -31.73
N ARG A 52 -7.58 -4.55 -32.74
CA ARG A 52 -8.67 -3.57 -32.75
C ARG A 52 -8.67 -2.64 -31.54
N LEU A 53 -7.47 -2.32 -31.03
CA LEU A 53 -7.33 -1.36 -29.94
C LEU A 53 -7.53 0.06 -30.46
N PRO A 54 -8.19 0.95 -29.72
CA PRO A 54 -8.29 2.35 -30.09
C PRO A 54 -6.90 2.99 -30.11
N ASP A 55 -6.72 4.02 -30.95
CA ASP A 55 -5.43 4.72 -31.09
C ASP A 55 -4.94 5.31 -29.75
N ASP A 56 -5.87 5.66 -28.86
CA ASP A 56 -5.59 6.20 -27.52
C ASP A 56 -5.44 5.13 -26.42
N ALA A 57 -5.52 3.85 -26.76
CA ALA A 57 -5.46 2.76 -25.77
C ALA A 57 -4.21 2.86 -24.87
N VAL A 58 -3.06 3.18 -25.46
CA VAL A 58 -1.79 3.29 -24.73
C VAL A 58 -1.81 4.49 -23.78
N LEU A 59 -2.36 5.64 -24.23
CA LEU A 59 -2.49 6.84 -23.41
C LEU A 59 -3.46 6.63 -22.25
N PHE A 60 -4.61 6.01 -22.50
CA PHE A 60 -5.57 5.69 -21.44
C PHE A 60 -5.00 4.67 -20.44
N THR A 61 -4.24 3.68 -20.92
CA THR A 61 -3.55 2.73 -20.03
C THR A 61 -2.53 3.43 -19.14
N LEU A 62 -1.79 4.42 -19.68
CA LEU A 62 -0.88 5.25 -18.89
C LEU A 62 -1.63 6.06 -17.81
N MET A 63 -2.78 6.64 -18.17
CA MET A 63 -3.65 7.36 -17.22
C MET A 63 -4.18 6.43 -16.12
N ASP A 64 -4.61 5.22 -16.47
CA ASP A 64 -5.07 4.24 -15.48
C ASP A 64 -3.95 3.76 -14.56
N CYS A 65 -2.73 3.57 -15.09
CA CYS A 65 -1.54 3.30 -14.27
C CYS A 65 -1.31 4.45 -13.28
N ALA A 66 -1.32 5.70 -13.76
CA ALA A 66 -1.12 6.88 -12.92
C ALA A 66 -2.17 7.00 -11.81
N ARG A 67 -3.44 6.69 -12.10
CA ARG A 67 -4.52 6.68 -11.11
C ARG A 67 -4.31 5.62 -10.03
N LEU A 68 -3.98 4.40 -10.44
CA LEU A 68 -3.74 3.30 -9.50
C LEU A 68 -2.50 3.57 -8.63
N GLU A 69 -1.44 4.11 -9.22
CA GLU A 69 -0.24 4.55 -8.50
C GLU A 69 -0.55 5.61 -7.45
N ASN A 70 -1.30 6.65 -7.82
CA ASN A 70 -1.66 7.72 -6.88
C ASN A 70 -2.56 7.17 -5.75
N ALA A 71 -3.55 6.35 -6.09
CA ALA A 71 -4.40 5.72 -5.07
C ALA A 71 -3.57 4.87 -4.10
N LEU A 72 -2.66 4.04 -4.62
CA LEU A 72 -1.78 3.20 -3.80
C LEU A 72 -0.84 4.03 -2.92
N ARG A 73 -0.26 5.10 -3.47
CA ARG A 73 0.61 6.03 -2.74
C ARG A 73 -0.13 6.68 -1.58
N GLU A 74 -1.33 7.19 -1.80
CA GLU A 74 -2.14 7.84 -0.76
C GLU A 74 -2.52 6.86 0.36
N ALA A 75 -2.92 5.64 0.02
CA ALA A 75 -3.27 4.64 1.02
C ALA A 75 -2.06 4.15 1.83
N LEU A 76 -0.92 3.91 1.17
CA LEU A 76 0.33 3.58 1.87
C LEU A 76 0.80 4.74 2.76
N GLY A 77 0.63 5.99 2.31
CA GLY A 77 0.91 7.19 3.09
C GLY A 77 0.08 7.24 4.38
N ARG A 78 -1.25 7.10 4.26
CA ARG A 78 -2.16 7.06 5.42
C ARG A 78 -1.80 5.93 6.39
N LEU A 79 -1.56 4.72 5.88
CA LEU A 79 -1.16 3.57 6.70
C LEU A 79 0.16 3.77 7.43
N LEU A 80 1.12 4.47 6.82
CA LEU A 80 2.41 4.78 7.46
C LEU A 80 2.27 5.86 8.53
N GLU A 81 1.41 6.85 8.32
CA GLU A 81 1.10 7.89 9.30
C GLU A 81 0.34 7.33 10.51
N SER A 82 -0.64 6.44 10.28
CA SER A 82 -1.42 5.81 11.34
C SER A 82 -0.73 4.62 12.03
N ARG A 83 0.37 4.10 11.45
CA ARG A 83 1.05 2.87 11.88
C ARG A 83 1.27 2.76 13.39
N GLY A 84 1.83 3.80 14.01
CA GLY A 84 2.14 3.78 15.45
C GLY A 84 0.89 3.75 16.32
N GLY A 85 -0.10 4.59 15.99
CA GLY A 85 -1.36 4.66 16.73
C GLY A 85 -2.21 3.38 16.59
N GLU A 86 -2.26 2.81 15.39
CA GLU A 86 -2.95 1.54 15.15
C GLU A 86 -2.28 0.38 15.90
N TRP A 87 -0.94 0.31 15.86
CA TRP A 87 -0.21 -0.71 16.62
C TRP A 87 -0.54 -0.69 18.11
N GLU A 88 -0.45 0.49 18.74
CA GLU A 88 -0.74 0.63 20.17
C GLU A 88 -2.20 0.34 20.50
N ARG A 89 -3.13 0.75 19.64
CA ARG A 89 -4.56 0.45 19.81
C ARG A 89 -4.84 -1.05 19.77
N GLU A 90 -4.34 -1.75 18.76
CA GLU A 90 -4.56 -3.19 18.63
C GLU A 90 -3.83 -3.97 19.74
N ARG A 91 -2.63 -3.53 20.15
CA ARG A 91 -1.89 -4.10 21.28
C ARG A 91 -2.66 -3.95 22.59
N ALA A 92 -3.17 -2.75 22.87
CA ALA A 92 -3.95 -2.47 24.07
C ALA A 92 -5.24 -3.30 24.11
N GLN A 93 -5.94 -3.44 22.98
CA GLN A 93 -7.15 -4.27 22.89
C GLN A 93 -6.84 -5.76 23.10
N ALA A 94 -5.78 -6.29 22.48
CA ALA A 94 -5.36 -7.67 22.70
C ALA A 94 -4.94 -7.92 24.17
N GLN A 95 -4.19 -7.00 24.77
CA GLN A 95 -3.75 -7.10 26.16
C GLN A 95 -4.92 -7.03 27.15
N ALA A 96 -5.85 -6.10 26.96
CA ALA A 96 -7.02 -5.94 27.82
C ALA A 96 -7.88 -7.21 27.82
N ARG A 97 -8.14 -7.78 26.65
CA ARG A 97 -8.93 -9.02 26.50
C ARG A 97 -8.28 -10.22 27.17
N MET A 98 -6.95 -10.34 27.11
CA MET A 98 -6.23 -11.39 27.84
C MET A 98 -6.25 -11.15 29.35
N ALA A 99 -6.18 -9.90 29.80
CA ALA A 99 -6.31 -9.57 31.22
C ALA A 99 -7.72 -9.88 31.75
N GLU A 100 -8.76 -9.55 30.97
CA GLU A 100 -10.17 -9.87 31.29
C GLU A 100 -10.39 -11.38 31.39
N LEU A 101 -9.85 -12.18 30.46
CA LEU A 101 -9.86 -13.65 30.59
C LEU A 101 -9.13 -14.11 31.86
N GLY A 102 -7.97 -13.52 32.18
CA GLY A 102 -7.24 -13.85 33.41
C GLY A 102 -8.07 -13.62 34.68
N GLN A 103 -8.76 -12.49 34.76
CA GLN A 103 -9.65 -12.13 35.87
C GLN A 103 -10.90 -13.02 35.93
N PHE A 104 -11.44 -13.40 34.76
CA PHE A 104 -12.59 -14.28 34.65
C PHE A 104 -12.35 -15.64 35.31
N PHE A 105 -11.17 -16.24 35.09
CA PHE A 105 -10.77 -17.51 35.72
C PHE A 105 -10.34 -17.36 37.19
N GLU A 106 -10.13 -16.12 37.68
CA GLU A 106 -9.80 -15.81 39.08
C GLU A 106 -11.06 -15.60 39.95
N GLY A 107 -12.09 -14.94 39.40
CA GLY A 107 -13.28 -14.46 40.11
C GLY A 107 -14.45 -15.45 40.26
N GLY A 108 -14.43 -16.59 39.56
CA GLY A 108 -15.25 -17.78 39.85
C GLY A 108 -16.77 -17.57 40.02
N THR A 109 -17.52 -17.58 38.92
CA THR A 109 -18.78 -18.33 38.69
C THR A 109 -19.51 -17.73 37.48
N VAL A 110 -19.79 -18.56 36.48
CA VAL A 110 -20.69 -18.19 35.36
C VAL A 110 -21.85 -19.15 35.35
N LEU A 111 -23.07 -18.60 35.43
CA LEU A 111 -24.31 -19.39 35.35
C LEU A 111 -24.33 -20.58 36.35
N GLY A 112 -23.74 -20.40 37.54
CA GLY A 112 -23.71 -21.43 38.59
C GLY A 112 -22.69 -22.56 38.40
N LYS A 113 -21.80 -22.49 37.40
CA LYS A 113 -20.67 -23.41 37.24
C LYS A 113 -19.39 -22.80 37.79
N ASP A 114 -18.60 -23.61 38.49
CA ASP A 114 -17.30 -23.22 39.02
C ASP A 114 -16.27 -23.25 37.88
N VAL A 115 -15.91 -22.07 37.37
CA VAL A 115 -14.95 -21.90 36.26
C VAL A 115 -13.59 -21.45 36.80
N LYS A 116 -13.35 -21.63 38.10
CA LYS A 116 -12.13 -21.14 38.75
C LYS A 116 -10.95 -22.04 38.40
N ASP A 117 -9.96 -21.48 37.72
CA ASP A 117 -8.72 -22.18 37.38
C ASP A 117 -7.53 -21.22 37.52
N ALA A 118 -6.73 -21.44 38.57
CA ALA A 118 -5.55 -20.63 38.87
C ALA A 118 -4.43 -20.79 37.82
N ASN A 119 -4.37 -21.93 37.13
CA ASN A 119 -3.39 -22.16 36.07
C ASN A 119 -3.77 -21.37 34.81
N LEU A 120 -5.05 -21.39 34.42
CA LEU A 120 -5.54 -20.60 33.27
C LEU A 120 -5.46 -19.10 33.53
N SER A 121 -5.82 -18.65 34.75
CA SER A 121 -5.67 -17.23 35.14
C SER A 121 -4.22 -16.76 35.00
N ARG A 122 -3.26 -17.50 35.56
CA ARG A 122 -1.82 -17.19 35.44
C ARG A 122 -1.33 -17.28 33.99
N TYR A 123 -1.85 -18.21 33.20
CA TYR A 123 -1.52 -18.35 31.79
C TYR A 123 -1.95 -17.11 30.99
N PHE A 124 -3.20 -16.66 31.13
CA PHE A 124 -3.72 -15.47 30.45
C PHE A 124 -3.03 -14.19 30.94
N ALA A 125 -2.69 -14.08 32.23
CA ALA A 125 -1.90 -12.96 32.74
C ALA A 125 -0.48 -12.90 32.12
N LYS A 126 0.18 -14.06 31.99
CA LYS A 126 1.49 -14.16 31.30
C LYS A 126 1.38 -13.81 29.82
N MET A 127 0.29 -14.22 29.17
CA MET A 127 -0.01 -13.85 27.80
C MET A 127 -0.25 -12.35 27.62
N ALA A 128 -1.04 -11.72 28.50
CA ALA A 128 -1.27 -10.29 28.50
C ALA A 128 0.05 -9.51 28.63
N SER A 129 0.93 -9.93 29.55
CA SER A 129 2.29 -9.37 29.67
C SER A 129 3.10 -9.58 28.38
N SER A 130 3.03 -10.77 27.78
CA SER A 130 3.78 -11.08 26.56
C SER A 130 3.34 -10.24 25.35
N VAL A 131 2.04 -9.92 25.25
CA VAL A 131 1.46 -8.97 24.28
C VAL A 131 1.89 -7.54 24.61
N GLY A 132 1.90 -7.19 25.90
CA GLY A 132 2.45 -5.95 26.42
C GLY A 132 3.93 -5.77 26.08
N ASP A 133 4.73 -6.83 25.96
CA ASP A 133 6.16 -6.70 25.62
C ASP A 133 6.43 -6.65 24.10
N LEU A 134 5.39 -6.53 23.26
CA LEU A 134 5.56 -6.43 21.81
C LEU A 134 6.05 -5.04 21.40
N ASP A 135 7.13 -5.01 20.64
CA ASP A 135 7.84 -3.80 20.23
C ASP A 135 7.72 -3.57 18.71
N LEU A 136 7.22 -2.39 18.32
CA LEU A 136 7.05 -1.98 16.92
C LEU A 136 8.39 -1.73 16.21
N ASP A 137 9.45 -1.41 16.95
CA ASP A 137 10.78 -1.14 16.39
C ASP A 137 11.48 -2.43 15.93
N LYS A 138 11.01 -3.59 16.40
CA LYS A 138 11.53 -4.91 16.03
C LYS A 138 10.44 -5.76 15.35
N PRO A 139 9.95 -5.36 14.16
CA PRO A 139 8.78 -5.97 13.53
C PRO A 139 8.95 -7.47 13.23
N VAL A 140 10.17 -7.93 12.91
CA VAL A 140 10.45 -9.36 12.67
C VAL A 140 10.35 -10.19 13.95
N ALA A 141 10.92 -9.70 15.04
CA ALA A 141 10.88 -10.40 16.32
C ALA A 141 9.47 -10.37 16.92
N ALA A 142 8.80 -9.22 16.84
CA ALA A 142 7.41 -9.06 17.24
C ALA A 142 6.49 -9.95 16.40
N GLY A 143 6.67 -10.03 15.08
CA GLY A 143 5.91 -10.91 14.21
C GLY A 143 6.03 -12.40 14.57
N ARG A 144 7.25 -12.88 14.85
CA ARG A 144 7.46 -14.26 15.34
C ARG A 144 6.81 -14.50 16.70
N LYS A 145 6.93 -13.56 17.62
CA LYS A 145 6.31 -13.65 18.96
C LYS A 145 4.78 -13.66 18.86
N ILE A 146 4.20 -12.86 17.96
CA ILE A 146 2.77 -12.86 17.68
C ILE A 146 2.32 -14.21 17.11
N GLN A 147 3.06 -14.79 16.16
CA GLN A 147 2.73 -16.12 15.61
C GLN A 147 2.72 -17.20 16.70
N LEU A 148 3.70 -17.18 17.61
CA LEU A 148 3.73 -18.10 18.75
C LEU A 148 2.53 -17.90 19.69
N LEU A 149 2.16 -16.64 19.98
CA LEU A 149 1.00 -16.34 20.81
C LEU A 149 -0.31 -16.77 20.14
N SER A 150 -0.47 -16.56 18.84
CA SER A 150 -1.66 -16.99 18.09
C SER A 150 -1.79 -18.51 18.06
N ALA A 151 -0.69 -19.24 17.84
CA ALA A 151 -0.69 -20.71 17.89
C ALA A 151 -1.03 -21.23 19.30
N ALA A 152 -0.47 -20.59 20.33
CA ALA A 152 -0.78 -20.93 21.72
C ALA A 152 -2.26 -20.69 22.07
N LEU A 153 -2.89 -19.64 21.53
CA LEU A 153 -4.32 -19.39 21.68
C LEU A 153 -5.19 -20.42 20.97
N GLU A 154 -4.77 -20.91 19.80
CA GLU A 154 -5.45 -22.00 19.08
C GLU A 154 -5.42 -23.31 19.88
N GLU A 155 -4.26 -23.67 20.44
CA GLU A 155 -4.12 -24.87 21.27
C GLU A 155 -5.00 -24.79 22.53
N VAL A 156 -5.11 -23.60 23.12
CA VAL A 156 -5.91 -23.35 24.33
C VAL A 156 -7.42 -23.42 24.05
N GLU A 157 -7.85 -23.17 22.81
CA GLU A 157 -9.26 -23.29 22.39
C GLU A 157 -9.77 -24.74 22.48
N HIS A 158 -8.89 -25.74 22.42
CA HIS A 158 -9.23 -27.18 22.49
C HIS A 158 -9.40 -27.74 23.91
N PHE A 159 -9.22 -26.92 24.96
CA PHE A 159 -9.50 -27.36 26.32
C PHE A 159 -11.02 -27.37 26.58
N HIS A 160 -11.54 -28.49 27.09
CA HIS A 160 -12.99 -28.68 27.33
C HIS A 160 -13.67 -27.59 28.19
N GLN A 161 -12.93 -26.92 29.08
CA GLN A 161 -13.44 -25.79 29.87
C GLN A 161 -13.64 -24.51 29.04
N MET A 162 -12.94 -24.37 27.91
CA MET A 162 -13.01 -23.22 27.00
C MET A 162 -14.06 -23.41 25.92
N GLU A 163 -14.29 -24.65 25.46
CA GLU A 163 -15.40 -25.01 24.57
C GLU A 163 -16.78 -24.68 25.17
N ALA A 164 -16.89 -24.76 26.50
CA ALA A 164 -18.15 -24.58 27.23
C ALA A 164 -18.59 -23.12 27.38
N SER A 165 -17.69 -22.14 27.16
CA SER A 165 -17.97 -20.71 27.33
C SER A 165 -17.85 -19.96 26.00
N LEU A 166 -19.00 -19.60 25.43
CA LEU A 166 -19.07 -18.79 24.21
C LEU A 166 -18.28 -17.47 24.33
N LEU A 167 -18.34 -16.85 25.51
CA LEU A 167 -17.60 -15.64 25.83
C LEU A 167 -16.09 -15.87 25.69
N CYS A 168 -15.57 -16.96 26.25
CA CYS A 168 -14.15 -17.29 26.16
C CYS A 168 -13.68 -17.49 24.71
N ARG A 169 -14.44 -18.25 23.90
CA ARG A 169 -14.14 -18.41 22.48
C ARG A 169 -14.10 -17.07 21.74
N GLN A 170 -15.07 -16.20 21.99
CA GLN A 170 -15.11 -14.88 21.37
C GLN A 170 -13.87 -14.03 21.72
N HIS A 171 -13.47 -13.99 23.00
CA HIS A 171 -12.27 -13.26 23.40
C HIS A 171 -10.98 -13.83 22.79
N LEU A 172 -10.86 -15.15 22.66
CA LEU A 172 -9.71 -15.80 22.00
C LEU A 172 -9.65 -15.44 20.50
N GLU A 173 -10.78 -15.55 19.80
CA GLU A 173 -10.88 -15.22 18.37
C GLU A 173 -10.58 -13.73 18.11
N GLU A 174 -11.17 -12.84 18.91
CA GLU A 174 -10.95 -11.40 18.77
C GLU A 174 -9.49 -11.03 19.07
N THR A 175 -8.85 -11.69 20.05
CA THR A 175 -7.43 -11.49 20.35
C THR A 175 -6.54 -11.95 19.20
N ARG A 176 -6.79 -13.13 18.62
CA ARG A 176 -6.08 -13.60 17.42
C ARG A 176 -6.26 -12.63 16.25
N ARG A 177 -7.45 -12.05 16.09
CA ARG A 177 -7.71 -11.02 15.07
C ARG A 177 -6.89 -9.75 15.30
N HIS A 178 -6.82 -9.24 16.53
CA HIS A 178 -6.01 -8.08 16.90
C HIS A 178 -4.51 -8.35 16.66
N LEU A 179 -4.02 -9.52 17.09
CA LEU A 179 -2.65 -9.98 16.84
C LEU A 179 -2.34 -10.08 15.33
N GLY A 180 -3.25 -10.62 14.53
CA GLY A 180 -3.11 -10.67 13.07
C GLY A 180 -3.02 -9.28 12.44
N ARG A 181 -3.84 -8.32 12.90
CA ARG A 181 -3.78 -6.92 12.46
C ARG A 181 -2.45 -6.26 12.85
N MET A 182 -1.94 -6.50 14.05
CA MET A 182 -0.63 -6.00 14.50
C MET A 182 0.49 -6.43 13.56
N VAL A 183 0.53 -7.70 13.14
CA VAL A 183 1.55 -8.18 12.18
C VAL A 183 1.46 -7.43 10.85
N ARG A 184 0.24 -7.19 10.34
CA ARG A 184 0.03 -6.46 9.08
C ARG A 184 0.52 -5.02 9.19
N VAL A 185 0.13 -4.31 10.27
CA VAL A 185 0.56 -2.92 10.53
C VAL A 185 2.08 -2.83 10.71
N ALA A 186 2.69 -3.79 11.40
CA ALA A 186 4.15 -3.84 11.56
C ALA A 186 4.90 -4.06 10.24
N ASN A 187 4.29 -4.78 9.29
CA ASN A 187 4.85 -5.07 7.97
C ASN A 187 4.65 -3.94 6.96
N VAL A 188 3.92 -2.86 7.30
CA VAL A 188 3.84 -1.68 6.43
C VAL A 188 5.21 -1.00 6.39
N GLN A 189 5.96 -1.28 5.31
CA GLN A 189 7.32 -0.76 5.13
C GLN A 189 7.34 0.47 4.22
N ARG A 190 8.18 1.44 4.55
CA ARG A 190 8.51 2.57 3.65
C ARG A 190 9.07 2.09 2.31
N GLY A 191 9.65 0.90 2.26
CA GLY A 191 10.15 0.27 1.04
C GLY A 191 9.10 0.14 -0.07
N ALA A 192 7.82 -0.05 0.26
CA ALA A 192 6.74 -0.11 -0.73
C ALA A 192 6.55 1.22 -1.47
N LEU A 193 6.63 2.36 -0.76
CA LEU A 193 6.58 3.70 -1.38
C LEU A 193 7.80 3.96 -2.28
N VAL A 194 8.98 3.49 -1.86
CA VAL A 194 10.21 3.59 -2.67
C VAL A 194 10.05 2.75 -3.94
N ALA A 195 9.62 1.50 -3.82
CA ALA A 195 9.38 0.62 -4.95
C ALA A 195 8.33 1.19 -5.92
N LEU A 196 7.25 1.77 -5.38
CA LEU A 196 6.23 2.45 -6.18
C LEU A 196 6.79 3.65 -6.95
N SER A 197 7.68 4.43 -6.34
CA SER A 197 8.31 5.59 -6.99
C SER A 197 9.23 5.17 -8.13
N VAL A 198 9.97 4.07 -7.96
CA VAL A 198 10.82 3.51 -9.02
C VAL A 198 10.00 2.92 -10.16
N VAL A 199 8.96 2.14 -9.84
CA VAL A 199 8.09 1.50 -10.84
C VAL A 199 7.26 2.53 -11.61
N GLY A 200 6.81 3.57 -10.91
CA GLY A 200 5.99 4.65 -11.47
C GLY A 200 6.78 5.72 -12.23
N ASP A 201 8.11 5.61 -12.35
CA ASP A 201 8.93 6.60 -13.05
C ASP A 201 8.48 6.76 -14.52
N ALA A 202 8.16 8.00 -14.87
CA ALA A 202 7.75 8.39 -16.22
C ALA A 202 8.76 9.34 -16.88
N SER A 203 10.02 9.36 -16.40
CA SER A 203 11.11 10.13 -17.03
C SER A 203 11.24 9.88 -18.54
N TYR A 204 10.93 8.67 -19.00
CA TYR A 204 10.95 8.28 -20.41
C TYR A 204 9.88 8.99 -21.26
N ALA A 205 8.82 9.52 -20.64
CA ALA A 205 7.66 10.09 -21.33
C ALA A 205 7.87 11.56 -21.74
N TRP A 206 8.99 12.17 -21.33
CA TRP A 206 9.35 13.53 -21.73
C TRP A 206 9.40 13.67 -23.26
N GLY A 207 8.70 14.67 -23.80
CA GLY A 207 8.55 14.88 -25.25
C GLY A 207 7.72 13.82 -25.99
N LEU A 208 7.44 12.66 -25.38
CA LEU A 208 6.58 11.62 -25.98
C LEU A 208 5.09 11.91 -25.78
N LEU A 209 4.73 12.69 -24.75
CA LEU A 209 3.34 13.07 -24.46
C LEU A 209 2.86 14.30 -25.25
N GLU A 210 3.78 15.12 -25.76
CA GLU A 210 3.45 16.36 -26.49
C GLU A 210 2.46 16.13 -27.65
N PRO A 211 2.59 15.09 -28.49
CA PRO A 211 1.62 14.81 -29.56
C PRO A 211 0.23 14.41 -29.05
N SER A 212 0.13 13.93 -27.81
CA SER A 212 -1.11 13.49 -27.18
C SER A 212 -1.85 14.63 -26.45
N THR A 213 -1.21 15.78 -26.23
CA THR A 213 -1.78 16.94 -25.51
C THR A 213 -3.13 17.41 -26.06
N PRO A 214 -3.33 17.58 -27.39
CA PRO A 214 -4.62 18.03 -27.91
C PRO A 214 -5.76 17.06 -27.57
N ARG A 215 -5.47 15.75 -27.56
CA ARG A 215 -6.43 14.71 -27.20
C ARG A 215 -6.75 14.72 -25.71
N LEU A 216 -5.76 14.99 -24.85
CA LEU A 216 -5.99 15.17 -23.41
C LEU A 216 -6.91 16.38 -23.15
N HIS A 217 -6.71 17.50 -23.84
CA HIS A 217 -7.60 18.66 -23.74
C HIS A 217 -9.02 18.36 -24.23
N GLU A 218 -9.17 17.62 -25.32
CA GLU A 218 -10.48 17.18 -25.81
C GLU A 218 -11.19 16.26 -24.81
N LEU A 219 -10.45 15.35 -24.18
CA LEU A 219 -10.98 14.46 -23.14
C LEU A 219 -11.58 15.23 -21.96
N VAL A 220 -10.90 16.28 -21.47
CA VAL A 220 -11.43 17.15 -20.39
C VAL A 220 -12.71 17.84 -20.81
N ARG A 221 -12.73 18.40 -22.03
CA ARG A 221 -13.90 19.13 -22.54
C ARG A 221 -15.11 18.21 -22.67
N ARG A 222 -14.89 16.95 -23.06
CA ARG A 222 -15.96 15.97 -23.23
C ARG A 222 -16.43 15.38 -21.91
N ASP A 223 -15.50 15.11 -21.00
CA ASP A 223 -15.78 14.49 -19.71
C ASP A 223 -14.98 15.17 -18.59
N PRO A 224 -15.61 16.08 -17.82
CA PRO A 224 -14.97 16.75 -16.69
C PRO A 224 -14.50 15.79 -15.59
N THR A 225 -15.03 14.56 -15.50
CA THR A 225 -14.59 13.58 -14.49
C THR A 225 -13.19 13.03 -14.78
N SER A 226 -12.73 13.14 -16.03
CA SER A 226 -11.37 12.78 -16.46
C SER A 226 -10.27 13.68 -15.86
N THR A 227 -10.63 14.82 -15.29
CA THR A 227 -9.70 15.74 -14.59
C THR A 227 -8.93 15.07 -13.46
N THR A 228 -9.56 14.13 -12.74
CA THR A 228 -8.86 13.35 -11.70
C THR A 228 -7.78 12.45 -12.31
N ALA A 229 -8.08 11.81 -13.44
CA ALA A 229 -7.13 10.96 -14.15
C ALA A 229 -5.95 11.77 -14.70
N LEU A 230 -6.22 12.97 -15.20
CA LEU A 230 -5.20 13.90 -15.68
C LEU A 230 -4.33 14.42 -14.56
N ARG A 231 -4.91 14.81 -13.42
CA ARG A 231 -4.12 15.17 -12.23
C ARG A 231 -3.15 14.06 -11.85
N CYS A 232 -3.61 12.80 -11.84
CA CYS A 232 -2.74 11.65 -11.57
C CYS A 232 -1.64 11.52 -12.64
N LEU A 233 -1.97 11.68 -13.93
CA LEU A 233 -0.99 11.68 -15.02
C LEU A 233 0.06 12.77 -14.83
N PHE A 234 -0.34 13.99 -14.46
CA PHE A 234 0.59 15.10 -14.17
C PHE A 234 1.53 14.78 -13.01
N LEU A 235 0.99 14.25 -11.90
CA LEU A 235 1.80 13.83 -10.76
C LEU A 235 2.81 12.73 -11.15
N LYS A 236 2.43 11.84 -12.07
CA LYS A 236 3.32 10.82 -12.62
C LYS A 236 4.41 11.45 -13.51
N VAL A 237 4.05 12.36 -14.41
CA VAL A 237 4.99 13.03 -15.34
C VAL A 237 5.95 13.98 -14.61
N ARG A 238 5.57 14.50 -13.44
CA ARG A 238 6.49 15.28 -12.58
C ARG A 238 7.81 14.54 -12.30
N SER A 239 7.79 13.19 -12.24
CA SER A 239 9.01 12.38 -12.07
C SER A 239 10.10 12.67 -13.10
N VAL A 240 9.73 13.16 -14.30
CA VAL A 240 10.69 13.61 -15.33
C VAL A 240 11.63 14.70 -14.79
N LEU A 241 11.10 15.63 -14.00
CA LEU A 241 11.85 16.75 -13.47
C LEU A 241 12.63 16.39 -12.20
N GLU A 242 12.24 15.33 -11.49
CA GLU A 242 12.86 14.94 -10.21
C GLU A 242 14.33 14.54 -10.39
N ALA A 243 14.67 13.76 -11.43
CA ALA A 243 16.05 13.30 -11.64
C ALA A 243 17.03 14.44 -12.03
N PRO A 244 16.71 15.35 -12.97
CA PRO A 244 17.53 16.52 -13.27
C PRO A 244 17.72 17.44 -12.06
N LEU A 245 16.65 17.71 -11.30
CA LEU A 245 16.70 18.59 -10.13
C LEU A 245 17.54 17.98 -9.00
N LEU A 246 17.41 16.67 -8.76
CA LEU A 246 18.24 15.97 -7.77
C LEU A 246 19.73 16.04 -8.13
N ARG A 247 20.07 15.88 -9.42
CA ARG A 247 21.47 16.02 -9.88
C ARG A 247 21.98 17.45 -9.72
N GLY A 248 21.16 18.44 -10.04
CA GLY A 248 21.50 19.85 -9.81
C GLY A 248 21.80 20.15 -8.34
N ALA A 249 20.99 19.58 -7.44
CA ALA A 249 21.21 19.69 -5.99
C ALA A 249 22.52 19.00 -5.55
N GLN A 250 22.80 17.81 -6.05
CA GLN A 250 24.03 17.07 -5.74
C GLN A 250 25.31 17.76 -6.24
N CYS A 251 25.21 18.52 -7.33
CA CYS A 251 26.32 19.30 -7.88
C CYS A 251 26.41 20.71 -7.28
N GLU A 252 25.61 21.04 -6.27
CA GLU A 252 25.52 22.39 -5.67
C GLU A 252 25.35 23.49 -6.73
N HIS A 253 24.51 23.23 -7.74
CA HIS A 253 24.35 24.14 -8.87
C HIS A 253 23.87 25.51 -8.37
N PRO A 254 24.57 26.62 -8.70
CA PRO A 254 24.28 27.95 -8.15
C PRO A 254 22.84 28.40 -8.48
N ASP A 255 22.34 28.06 -9.66
CA ASP A 255 20.99 28.44 -10.12
C ASP A 255 19.92 27.34 -9.91
N LEU A 256 20.13 26.41 -8.97
CA LEU A 256 19.18 25.32 -8.73
C LEU A 256 17.77 25.84 -8.42
N TYR A 257 17.68 26.90 -7.60
CA TYR A 257 16.40 27.50 -7.23
C TYR A 257 15.66 28.03 -8.45
N SER A 258 16.32 28.87 -9.26
CA SER A 258 15.76 29.44 -10.48
C SER A 258 15.38 28.37 -11.51
N THR A 259 16.17 27.31 -11.64
CA THR A 259 15.89 26.18 -12.54
C THR A 259 14.66 25.38 -12.09
N THR A 260 14.54 25.15 -10.77
CA THR A 260 13.37 24.47 -10.18
C THR A 260 12.11 25.29 -10.35
N GLU A 261 12.19 26.60 -10.11
CA GLU A 261 11.09 27.54 -10.26
C GLU A 261 10.62 27.60 -11.73
N TYR A 262 11.55 27.71 -12.68
CA TYR A 262 11.25 27.71 -14.11
C TYR A 262 10.49 26.45 -14.54
N TYR A 263 11.04 25.26 -14.27
CA TYR A 263 10.39 24.01 -14.71
C TYR A 263 9.09 23.72 -13.97
N SER A 264 8.96 24.18 -12.72
CA SER A 264 7.69 24.11 -12.00
C SER A 264 6.64 25.04 -12.60
N GLY A 265 7.05 26.22 -13.06
CA GLY A 265 6.23 27.17 -13.81
C GLY A 265 5.76 26.62 -15.16
N GLU A 266 6.67 26.02 -15.93
CA GLU A 266 6.33 25.34 -17.20
C GLU A 266 5.35 24.19 -16.98
N LEU A 267 5.55 23.39 -15.92
CA LEU A 267 4.62 22.31 -15.58
C LEU A 267 3.24 22.84 -15.18
N ALA A 268 3.18 23.98 -14.48
CA ALA A 268 1.92 24.63 -14.12
C ALA A 268 1.22 25.28 -15.33
N ALA A 269 1.98 25.85 -16.28
CA ALA A 269 1.44 26.45 -17.50
C ALA A 269 0.96 25.41 -18.52
N TYR A 270 1.46 24.18 -18.44
CA TYR A 270 1.03 23.07 -19.28
C TYR A 270 -0.34 22.48 -18.85
N VAL A 271 -0.84 22.84 -17.66
CA VAL A 271 -2.17 22.47 -17.13
C VAL A 271 -3.24 23.49 -17.54
#